data_AF-A0A9J9ESE8-F1
#
_entry.id   AF-A0A9J9ESE8-F1
#
_cell.length_a   1.000
_cell.length_b   1.000
_cell.length_c   1.000
_cell.angle_alpha   90.00
_cell.angle_beta   90.00
_cell.angle_gamma   90.00
#
_symmetry.space_group_name_H-M   'P 1'
#
loop_
_entity.id
_entity.type
_entity.pdbx_description
1 polymer ?
#
loop_
_entity_poly.entity_id
_entity_poly.type
_entity_poly.pdbx_seq_one_letter_code
_entity_poly.pdbx_strand_id
1 'polypeptide(L)'
;MAIAFFDNISQIRVFIKQYMAVVSFAVIALVCLFFAMRFISASFDFYKVQNIVTSWQEQGNTLTIEEYQSAKTAIESAVDSQPSHPLYQDLLAQIDEWGAIAGYVPTEPALDAAKQHYLRATQLRPLWSVTWASLAMVKWRLQEFDDEMLLYLQRASELGPQKPEVHLLYVRLGMALYASNHPMLLTIREEFYHRIALGLRASQSRKKVLGLIKQYKAGKRVCRWLRNEPLSVQRMVPNCPPRKAKR
;
A
#
# COMPACT_ATOMS: atom_id res chain seq x y z
N MET A 1 -24.71 -8.20 74.18
CA MET A 1 -23.39 -8.57 73.59
C MET A 1 -23.49 -9.19 72.17
N ALA A 2 -24.68 -9.49 71.63
CA ALA A 2 -24.84 -10.02 70.28
C ALA A 2 -24.86 -8.96 69.15
N ILE A 3 -25.22 -7.70 69.46
CA ILE A 3 -25.39 -6.63 68.46
C ILE A 3 -24.03 -6.18 67.89
N ALA A 4 -22.97 -6.13 68.72
CA ALA A 4 -21.63 -5.73 68.28
C ALA A 4 -20.94 -6.78 67.36
N PHE A 5 -21.37 -8.05 67.41
CA PHE A 5 -20.77 -9.12 66.62
C PHE A 5 -21.30 -9.15 65.19
N PHE A 6 -22.58 -8.82 64.99
CA PHE A 6 -23.20 -8.71 63.65
C PHE A 6 -22.69 -7.50 62.86
N ASP A 7 -22.42 -6.38 63.54
CA ASP A 7 -21.87 -5.17 62.92
C ASP A 7 -20.45 -5.41 62.37
N ASN A 8 -19.62 -6.14 63.14
CA ASN A 8 -18.24 -6.44 62.76
C ASN A 8 -18.14 -7.37 61.54
N ILE A 9 -19.05 -8.36 61.42
CA ILE A 9 -19.12 -9.25 60.24
C ILE A 9 -19.61 -8.50 59.00
N SER A 10 -20.53 -7.54 59.15
CA SER A 10 -21.01 -6.70 58.04
C SER A 10 -19.90 -5.77 57.53
N GLN A 11 -19.15 -5.16 58.45
CA GLN A 11 -17.99 -4.30 58.16
C GLN A 11 -16.90 -5.09 57.43
N ILE A 12 -16.50 -6.26 57.93
CA ILE A 12 -15.49 -7.12 57.30
C ILE A 12 -15.92 -7.55 55.88
N ARG A 13 -17.19 -7.90 55.67
CA ARG A 13 -17.71 -8.24 54.33
C ARG A 13 -17.69 -7.05 53.36
N VAL A 14 -17.97 -5.84 53.84
CA VAL A 14 -17.89 -4.61 53.03
C VAL A 14 -16.44 -4.28 52.69
N PHE A 15 -15.52 -4.37 53.66
CA PHE A 15 -14.08 -4.19 53.44
C PHE A 15 -13.53 -5.21 52.43
N ILE A 16 -13.84 -6.51 52.57
CA ILE A 16 -13.40 -7.54 51.62
C ILE A 16 -13.95 -7.26 50.22
N LYS A 17 -15.23 -6.87 50.08
CA LYS A 17 -15.81 -6.52 48.77
C LYS A 17 -15.14 -5.29 48.14
N GLN A 18 -14.80 -4.27 48.94
CA GLN A 18 -14.08 -3.09 48.47
C GLN A 18 -12.66 -3.42 48.00
N TYR A 19 -11.90 -4.19 48.79
CA TYR A 19 -10.55 -4.64 48.39
C TYR A 19 -10.58 -5.53 47.14
N MET A 20 -11.54 -6.45 47.04
CA MET A 20 -11.73 -7.28 45.84
C MET A 20 -12.05 -6.43 44.61
N ALA A 21 -12.88 -5.39 44.74
CA ALA A 21 -13.19 -4.47 43.66
C ALA A 21 -11.95 -3.64 43.23
N VAL A 22 -11.16 -3.15 44.18
CA VAL A 22 -9.92 -2.39 43.90
C VAL A 22 -8.89 -3.28 43.21
N VAL A 23 -8.68 -4.50 43.68
CA VAL A 23 -7.75 -5.46 43.06
C VAL A 23 -8.23 -5.81 41.65
N SER A 24 -9.52 -6.10 41.47
CA SER A 24 -10.08 -6.37 40.14
C SER A 24 -9.90 -5.19 39.19
N PHE A 25 -10.14 -3.96 39.66
CA PHE A 25 -9.94 -2.76 38.86
C PHE A 25 -8.46 -2.55 38.52
N ALA A 26 -7.55 -2.76 39.47
CA ALA A 26 -6.10 -2.65 39.25
C ALA A 26 -5.61 -3.70 38.23
N VAL A 27 -6.09 -4.93 38.30
CA VAL A 27 -5.76 -5.98 37.32
C VAL A 27 -6.30 -5.62 35.93
N ILE A 28 -7.56 -5.16 35.83
CA ILE A 28 -8.13 -4.71 34.55
C ILE A 28 -7.32 -3.53 33.99
N ALA A 29 -6.96 -2.55 34.83
CA ALA A 29 -6.15 -1.41 34.42
C ALA A 29 -4.77 -1.83 33.90
N LEU A 30 -4.12 -2.79 34.56
CA LEU A 30 -2.81 -3.32 34.14
C LEU A 30 -2.91 -4.08 32.81
N VAL A 31 -3.96 -4.88 32.63
CA VAL A 31 -4.24 -5.56 31.36
C VAL A 31 -4.47 -4.54 30.24
N CYS A 32 -5.31 -3.52 30.47
CA CYS A 32 -5.53 -2.45 29.52
C CYS A 32 -4.24 -1.69 29.16
N LEU A 33 -3.39 -1.41 30.17
CA LEU A 33 -2.12 -0.73 29.97
C LEU A 33 -1.15 -1.60 29.15
N PHE A 34 -1.09 -2.90 29.43
CA PHE A 34 -0.30 -3.85 28.64
C PHE A 34 -0.73 -3.86 27.16
N PHE A 35 -2.03 -3.97 26.87
CA PHE A 35 -2.52 -3.89 25.50
C PHE A 35 -2.22 -2.52 24.88
N ALA A 36 -2.47 -1.41 25.58
CA ALA A 36 -2.20 -0.07 25.09
C ALA A 36 -0.72 0.12 24.71
N MET A 37 0.23 -0.37 25.52
CA MET A 37 1.65 -0.31 25.18
C MET A 37 1.98 -1.08 23.90
N ARG A 38 1.36 -2.27 23.69
CA ARG A 38 1.53 -3.02 22.44
C ARG A 38 0.99 -2.26 21.23
N PHE A 39 -0.17 -1.62 21.34
CA PHE A 39 -0.75 -0.80 20.27
C PHE A 39 0.14 0.40 19.92
N ILE A 40 0.68 1.08 20.93
CA ILE A 40 1.57 2.23 20.74
C ILE A 40 2.86 1.79 20.05
N SER A 41 3.49 0.71 20.51
CA SER A 41 4.72 0.18 19.90
C SER A 41 4.51 -0.17 18.43
N ALA A 42 3.47 -0.96 18.12
CA ALA A 42 3.16 -1.34 16.74
C ALA A 42 2.85 -0.13 15.84
N SER A 43 2.19 0.91 16.37
CA SER A 43 1.94 2.14 15.64
C SER A 43 3.23 2.90 15.35
N PHE A 44 4.14 2.96 16.32
CA PHE A 44 5.44 3.59 16.14
C PHE A 44 6.27 2.88 15.07
N ASP A 45 6.33 1.55 15.15
CA ASP A 45 7.02 0.71 14.16
C ASP A 45 6.45 0.93 12.75
N PHE A 46 5.12 0.98 12.63
CA PHE A 46 4.45 1.28 11.36
C PHE A 46 4.89 2.62 10.77
N TYR A 47 4.85 3.72 11.52
CA TYR A 47 5.22 5.04 10.98
C TYR A 47 6.71 5.13 10.64
N LYS A 48 7.57 4.50 11.44
CA LYS A 48 9.01 4.38 11.12
C LYS A 48 9.20 3.69 9.77
N VAL A 49 8.59 2.51 9.59
CA VAL A 49 8.71 1.74 8.35
C VAL A 49 8.05 2.47 7.16
N GLN A 50 6.92 3.14 7.37
CA GLN A 50 6.24 3.91 6.34
C GLN A 50 7.11 5.05 5.79
N ASN A 51 7.80 5.78 6.68
CA ASN A 51 8.71 6.85 6.27
C ASN A 51 9.89 6.29 5.46
N ILE A 52 10.44 5.15 5.89
CA ILE A 52 11.50 4.44 5.20
C ILE A 52 11.04 4.02 3.78
N VAL A 53 9.89 3.35 3.65
CA VAL A 53 9.34 2.93 2.35
C VAL A 53 9.02 4.13 1.45
N THR A 54 8.49 5.22 2.01
CA THR A 54 8.22 6.44 1.25
C THR A 54 9.51 7.02 0.67
N SER A 55 10.59 7.06 1.46
CA SER A 55 11.90 7.47 0.99
C SER A 55 12.39 6.61 -0.19
N TRP A 56 12.23 5.27 -0.11
CA TRP A 56 12.62 4.35 -1.19
C TRP A 56 11.87 4.61 -2.49
N GLN A 57 10.57 4.90 -2.39
CA GLN A 57 9.74 5.23 -3.56
C GLN A 57 10.16 6.54 -4.24
N GLU A 58 10.81 7.45 -3.52
CA GLU A 58 11.23 8.76 -4.01
C GLU A 58 12.68 8.80 -4.49
N GLN A 59 13.60 8.17 -3.75
CA GLN A 59 15.04 8.27 -3.95
C GLN A 59 15.62 7.07 -4.72
N GLY A 60 14.86 5.98 -4.89
CA GLY A 60 15.30 4.74 -5.51
C GLY A 60 15.86 3.73 -4.52
N ASN A 61 16.40 2.62 -5.03
CA ASN A 61 16.93 1.52 -4.22
C ASN A 61 18.32 1.86 -3.64
N THR A 62 18.39 2.80 -2.71
CA THR A 62 19.64 3.28 -2.08
C THR A 62 19.85 2.73 -0.68
N LEU A 63 19.00 1.80 -0.25
CA LEU A 63 19.02 1.25 1.09
C LEU A 63 20.18 0.26 1.29
N THR A 64 20.61 0.04 2.53
CA THR A 64 21.45 -1.11 2.89
C THR A 64 20.61 -2.32 3.32
N ILE A 65 21.22 -3.50 3.33
CA ILE A 65 20.57 -4.74 3.79
C ILE A 65 20.16 -4.63 5.27
N GLU A 66 20.92 -3.92 6.11
CA GLU A 66 20.65 -3.76 7.53
C GLU A 66 19.40 -2.91 7.78
N GLU A 67 19.24 -1.82 7.03
CA GLU A 67 18.04 -0.98 7.10
C GLU A 67 16.80 -1.75 6.62
N TYR A 68 16.95 -2.62 5.61
CA TYR A 68 15.86 -3.50 5.14
C TYR A 68 15.45 -4.49 6.24
N GLN A 69 16.43 -5.18 6.84
CA GLN A 69 16.18 -6.12 7.92
C GLN A 69 15.55 -5.44 9.14
N SER A 70 16.02 -4.25 9.50
CA SER A 70 15.44 -3.46 10.58
C SER A 70 13.98 -3.10 10.29
N ALA A 71 13.68 -2.66 9.07
CA ALA A 71 12.32 -2.34 8.66
C ALA A 71 11.41 -3.58 8.64
N LYS A 72 11.92 -4.70 8.14
CA LYS A 72 11.20 -5.98 8.08
C LYS A 72 10.82 -6.49 9.47
N THR A 73 11.79 -6.60 10.38
CA THR A 73 11.53 -7.04 11.75
C THR A 73 10.50 -6.14 12.46
N ALA A 74 10.58 -4.83 12.26
CA ALA A 74 9.65 -3.88 12.88
C ALA A 74 8.21 -4.06 12.37
N ILE A 75 8.02 -4.21 11.06
CA ILE A 75 6.66 -4.38 10.51
C ILE A 75 6.10 -5.78 10.77
N GLU A 76 6.93 -6.83 10.79
CA GLU A 76 6.52 -8.18 11.21
C GLU A 76 5.99 -8.17 12.64
N SER A 77 6.71 -7.53 13.58
CA SER A 77 6.25 -7.34 14.97
C SER A 77 4.90 -6.62 15.07
N ALA A 78 4.68 -5.59 14.23
CA ALA A 78 3.42 -4.87 14.19
C ALA A 78 2.27 -5.74 13.63
N VAL A 79 2.51 -6.53 12.59
CA VAL A 79 1.55 -7.49 12.03
C VAL A 79 1.23 -8.60 13.02
N ASP A 80 2.23 -9.16 13.70
CA ASP A 80 2.04 -10.20 14.72
C ASP A 80 1.22 -9.69 15.91
N SER A 81 1.41 -8.42 16.27
CA SER A 81 0.65 -7.78 17.34
C SER A 81 -0.79 -7.48 16.92
N GLN A 82 -1.03 -7.10 15.66
CA GLN A 82 -2.33 -6.69 15.14
C GLN A 82 -2.56 -7.24 13.72
N PRO A 83 -2.82 -8.55 13.58
CA PRO A 83 -2.90 -9.20 12.27
C PRO A 83 -4.10 -8.75 11.44
N SER A 84 -5.13 -8.18 12.05
CA SER A 84 -6.30 -7.61 11.37
C SER A 84 -6.13 -6.14 10.99
N HIS A 85 -4.96 -5.53 11.18
CA HIS A 85 -4.72 -4.15 10.79
C HIS A 85 -4.30 -4.05 9.32
N PRO A 86 -5.14 -3.52 8.42
CA PRO A 86 -4.92 -3.65 6.98
C PRO A 86 -3.73 -2.85 6.46
N LEU A 87 -3.40 -1.71 7.09
CA LEU A 87 -2.22 -0.94 6.70
C LEU A 87 -0.91 -1.65 7.05
N TYR A 88 -0.91 -2.50 8.09
CA TYR A 88 0.29 -3.24 8.46
C TYR A 88 0.52 -4.37 7.46
N GLN A 89 -0.56 -5.04 7.05
CA GLN A 89 -0.55 -6.01 5.95
C GLN A 89 -0.03 -5.38 4.65
N ASP A 90 -0.56 -4.22 4.23
CA ASP A 90 -0.09 -3.51 3.04
C ASP A 90 1.40 -3.10 3.15
N LEU A 91 1.86 -2.71 4.34
CA LEU A 91 3.24 -2.25 4.51
C LEU A 91 4.24 -3.40 4.57
N LEU A 92 3.89 -4.52 5.20
CA LEU A 92 4.70 -5.74 5.16
C LEU A 92 4.85 -6.25 3.73
N ALA A 93 3.75 -6.28 2.96
CA ALA A 93 3.79 -6.65 1.55
C ALA A 93 4.76 -5.76 0.73
N GLN A 94 4.74 -4.45 0.97
CA GLN A 94 5.69 -3.53 0.33
C GLN A 94 7.13 -3.84 0.73
N ILE A 95 7.40 -4.14 1.99
CA ILE A 95 8.74 -4.53 2.45
C ILE A 95 9.21 -5.79 1.72
N ASP A 96 8.36 -6.82 1.60
CA ASP A 96 8.72 -8.04 0.87
C ASP A 96 9.00 -7.77 -0.62
N GLU A 97 8.18 -6.95 -1.28
CA GLU A 97 8.45 -6.50 -2.65
C GLU A 97 9.80 -5.80 -2.79
N TRP A 98 10.14 -4.91 -1.84
CA TRP A 98 11.40 -4.18 -1.86
C TRP A 98 12.60 -5.08 -1.61
N GLY A 99 12.50 -6.04 -0.70
CA GLY A 99 13.53 -7.06 -0.49
C GLY A 99 13.82 -7.84 -1.77
N ALA A 100 12.76 -8.21 -2.50
CA ALA A 100 12.88 -8.89 -3.79
C ALA A 100 13.52 -8.00 -4.86
N ILE A 101 13.07 -6.74 -4.99
CA ILE A 101 13.59 -5.77 -5.96
C ILE A 101 15.07 -5.45 -5.69
N ALA A 102 15.47 -5.37 -4.42
CA ALA A 102 16.83 -5.07 -4.02
C ALA A 102 17.79 -6.28 -4.09
N GLY A 103 17.25 -7.49 -4.30
CA GLY A 103 18.04 -8.73 -4.33
C GLY A 103 18.50 -9.19 -2.93
N TYR A 104 17.83 -8.74 -1.87
CA TYR A 104 18.14 -9.12 -0.49
C TYR A 104 17.52 -10.45 -0.08
N VAL A 105 16.44 -10.84 -0.75
CA VAL A 105 15.74 -12.10 -0.53
C VAL A 105 15.37 -12.72 -1.89
N PRO A 106 15.14 -14.05 -1.95
CA PRO A 106 14.65 -14.69 -3.17
C PRO A 106 13.35 -14.06 -3.68
N THR A 107 13.31 -13.76 -4.98
CA THR A 107 12.23 -12.97 -5.59
C THR A 107 10.86 -13.63 -5.50
N GLU A 108 10.70 -14.88 -5.97
CA GLU A 108 9.39 -15.54 -6.02
C GLU A 108 8.77 -15.72 -4.62
N PRO A 109 9.45 -16.29 -3.61
CA PRO A 109 8.86 -16.46 -2.28
C PRO A 109 8.45 -15.13 -1.62
N ALA A 110 9.25 -14.07 -1.81
CA ALA A 110 8.96 -12.76 -1.26
C ALA A 110 7.75 -12.11 -1.96
N LEU A 111 7.64 -12.23 -3.28
CA LEU A 111 6.49 -11.71 -4.01
C LEU A 111 5.21 -12.50 -3.72
N ASP A 112 5.30 -13.81 -3.51
CA ASP A 112 4.17 -14.62 -3.05
C ASP A 112 3.71 -14.22 -1.65
N ALA A 113 4.64 -14.02 -0.72
CA ALA A 113 4.32 -13.48 0.61
C ALA A 113 3.63 -12.12 0.52
N ALA A 114 4.17 -11.20 -0.30
CA ALA A 114 3.55 -9.90 -0.55
C ALA A 114 2.13 -10.04 -1.11
N LYS A 115 1.90 -10.95 -2.07
CA LYS A 115 0.57 -11.24 -2.63
C LYS A 115 -0.40 -11.67 -1.53
N GLN A 116 0.00 -12.59 -0.64
CA GLN A 116 -0.85 -13.05 0.47
C GLN A 116 -1.20 -11.92 1.44
N HIS A 117 -0.23 -11.08 1.81
CA HIS A 117 -0.47 -9.93 2.67
C HIS A 117 -1.40 -8.90 2.03
N TYR A 118 -1.25 -8.60 0.74
CA TYR A 118 -2.19 -7.73 0.04
C TYR A 118 -3.58 -8.34 -0.10
N LEU A 119 -3.70 -9.65 -0.37
CA LEU A 119 -4.99 -10.35 -0.36
C LEU A 119 -5.67 -10.27 1.01
N ARG A 120 -4.90 -10.39 2.09
CA ARG A 120 -5.42 -10.18 3.45
C ARG A 120 -5.89 -8.74 3.65
N ALA A 121 -5.14 -7.76 3.15
CA ALA A 121 -5.51 -6.35 3.21
C ALA A 121 -6.80 -6.05 2.42
N THR A 122 -7.04 -6.68 1.26
CA THR A 122 -8.29 -6.51 0.50
C THR A 122 -9.49 -7.15 1.20
N GLN A 123 -9.31 -8.25 1.94
CA GLN A 123 -10.39 -8.80 2.78
C GLN A 123 -10.80 -7.83 3.90
N LEU A 124 -9.82 -7.14 4.50
CA LEU A 124 -10.04 -6.18 5.57
C LEU A 124 -10.57 -4.83 5.06
N ARG A 125 -10.18 -4.42 3.85
CA ARG A 125 -10.60 -3.16 3.19
C ARG A 125 -10.85 -3.37 1.69
N PRO A 126 -11.97 -3.98 1.30
CA PRO A 126 -12.22 -4.34 -0.09
C PRO A 126 -12.36 -3.15 -1.04
N LEU A 127 -12.66 -1.96 -0.51
CA LEU A 127 -12.85 -0.74 -1.28
C LEU A 127 -11.56 0.08 -1.46
N TRP A 128 -10.42 -0.39 -0.96
CA TRP A 128 -9.15 0.36 -1.05
C TRP A 128 -8.43 0.09 -2.37
N SER A 129 -8.57 1.02 -3.32
CA SER A 129 -8.05 0.87 -4.68
C SER A 129 -6.54 0.64 -4.78
N VAL A 130 -5.75 1.17 -3.84
CA VAL A 130 -4.28 1.10 -3.89
C VAL A 130 -3.78 -0.32 -3.62
N THR A 131 -4.43 -1.08 -2.72
CA THR A 131 -4.08 -2.49 -2.49
C THR A 131 -4.33 -3.33 -3.73
N TRP A 132 -5.44 -3.10 -4.43
CA TRP A 132 -5.71 -3.75 -5.73
C TRP A 132 -4.66 -3.40 -6.79
N ALA A 133 -4.21 -2.15 -6.81
CA ALA A 133 -3.11 -1.73 -7.68
C ALA A 133 -1.81 -2.49 -7.36
N SER A 134 -1.47 -2.61 -6.07
CA SER A 134 -0.29 -3.36 -5.64
C SER A 134 -0.37 -4.85 -6.01
N LEU A 135 -1.53 -5.49 -5.85
CA LEU A 135 -1.73 -6.88 -6.30
C LEU A 135 -1.44 -7.05 -7.80
N ALA A 136 -1.91 -6.13 -8.65
CA ALA A 136 -1.59 -6.16 -10.08
C ALA A 136 -0.09 -5.95 -10.34
N MET A 137 0.60 -5.11 -9.56
CA MET A 137 2.05 -4.95 -9.67
C MET A 137 2.81 -6.21 -9.23
N VAL A 138 2.36 -6.91 -8.19
CA VAL A 138 2.95 -8.17 -7.74
C VAL A 138 2.81 -9.24 -8.82
N LYS A 139 1.61 -9.44 -9.37
CA LYS A 139 1.38 -10.37 -10.49
C LYS A 139 2.24 -10.03 -11.71
N TRP A 140 2.35 -8.75 -12.05
CA TRP A 140 3.26 -8.34 -13.12
C TRP A 140 4.73 -8.74 -12.83
N ARG A 141 5.23 -8.54 -11.60
CA ARG A 141 6.59 -8.94 -11.25
C ARG A 141 6.79 -10.46 -11.27
N LEU A 142 5.76 -11.22 -10.90
CA LEU A 142 5.71 -12.69 -11.02
C LEU A 142 5.51 -13.18 -12.47
N GLN A 143 5.35 -12.28 -13.44
CA GLN A 143 5.00 -12.61 -14.84
C GLN A 143 3.65 -13.36 -15.00
N GLU A 144 2.74 -13.18 -14.04
CA GLU A 144 1.39 -13.76 -14.05
C GLU A 144 0.41 -12.84 -14.79
N PHE A 145 0.26 -13.03 -16.11
CA PHE A 145 -0.65 -12.26 -16.96
C PHE A 145 -1.95 -13.02 -17.24
N ASP A 146 -2.80 -13.16 -16.23
CA ASP A 146 -4.06 -13.92 -16.28
C ASP A 146 -5.30 -13.06 -15.96
N ASP A 147 -6.48 -13.69 -15.92
CA ASP A 147 -7.75 -13.04 -15.61
C ASP A 147 -7.79 -12.43 -14.19
N GLU A 148 -7.03 -13.01 -13.25
CA GLU A 148 -6.92 -12.49 -11.89
C GLU A 148 -6.20 -11.13 -11.89
N MET A 149 -5.13 -11.00 -12.69
CA MET A 149 -4.45 -9.71 -12.86
C MET A 149 -5.39 -8.65 -13.47
N LEU A 150 -6.21 -9.04 -14.47
CA LEU A 150 -7.20 -8.15 -15.07
C LEU A 150 -8.26 -7.71 -14.06
N LEU A 151 -8.73 -8.61 -13.21
CA LEU A 151 -9.65 -8.29 -12.11
C LEU A 151 -9.03 -7.26 -11.15
N TYR A 152 -7.76 -7.44 -10.76
CA TYR A 152 -7.08 -6.50 -9.87
C TYR A 152 -6.92 -5.11 -10.49
N LEU A 153 -6.56 -5.05 -11.78
CA LEU A 153 -6.52 -3.79 -12.53
C LEU A 153 -7.89 -3.12 -12.56
N GLN A 154 -8.95 -3.87 -12.88
CA GLN A 154 -10.33 -3.36 -12.89
C GLN A 154 -10.75 -2.81 -11.53
N ARG A 155 -10.53 -3.55 -10.44
CA ARG A 155 -10.85 -3.09 -9.07
C ARG A 155 -10.08 -1.83 -8.70
N ALA A 156 -8.78 -1.76 -9.02
CA ALA A 156 -7.99 -0.56 -8.80
C ALA A 156 -8.55 0.63 -9.58
N SER A 157 -8.98 0.41 -10.82
CA SER A 157 -9.54 1.45 -11.69
C SER A 157 -10.88 1.98 -11.17
N GLU A 158 -11.82 1.09 -10.86
CA GLU A 158 -13.18 1.41 -10.39
C GLU A 158 -13.19 2.11 -9.03
N LEU A 159 -12.40 1.62 -8.09
CA LEU A 159 -12.35 2.14 -6.72
C LEU A 159 -11.46 3.38 -6.62
N GLY A 160 -10.52 3.56 -7.55
CA GLY A 160 -9.53 4.63 -7.54
C GLY A 160 -9.44 5.42 -8.85
N PRO A 161 -10.55 5.96 -9.39
CA PRO A 161 -10.55 6.62 -10.70
C PRO A 161 -9.64 7.84 -10.76
N GLN A 162 -9.41 8.53 -9.63
CA GLN A 162 -8.57 9.73 -9.52
C GLN A 162 -7.32 9.52 -8.65
N LYS A 163 -6.99 8.28 -8.28
CA LYS A 163 -5.87 8.00 -7.39
C LYS A 163 -4.54 8.04 -8.17
N PRO A 164 -3.55 8.85 -7.74
CA PRO A 164 -2.26 8.93 -8.40
C PRO A 164 -1.55 7.58 -8.53
N GLU A 165 -1.64 6.74 -7.51
CA GLU A 165 -1.04 5.41 -7.46
C GLU A 165 -1.61 4.50 -8.55
N VAL A 166 -2.93 4.59 -8.79
CA VAL A 166 -3.61 3.84 -9.85
C VAL A 166 -3.18 4.34 -11.22
N HIS A 167 -3.05 5.66 -11.42
CA HIS A 167 -2.48 6.18 -12.66
C HIS A 167 -1.07 5.66 -12.90
N LEU A 168 -0.22 5.68 -11.86
CA LEU A 168 1.16 5.23 -11.94
C LEU A 168 1.28 3.74 -12.22
N LEU A 169 0.41 2.89 -11.64
CA LEU A 169 0.31 1.48 -11.97
C LEU A 169 0.13 1.29 -13.48
N TYR A 170 -0.93 1.86 -14.04
CA TYR A 170 -1.27 1.68 -15.45
C TYR A 170 -0.18 2.24 -16.36
N VAL A 171 0.39 3.41 -16.02
CA VAL A 171 1.47 3.99 -16.82
C VAL A 171 2.72 3.11 -16.78
N ARG A 172 3.14 2.60 -15.62
CA ARG A 172 4.31 1.74 -15.49
C ARG A 172 4.13 0.43 -16.26
N LEU A 173 3.02 -0.26 -16.01
CA LEU A 173 2.69 -1.53 -16.65
C LEU A 173 2.57 -1.35 -18.17
N GLY A 174 1.74 -0.41 -18.62
CA GLY A 174 1.49 -0.19 -20.05
C GLY A 174 2.76 0.20 -20.83
N MET A 175 3.65 1.00 -20.24
CA MET A 175 4.95 1.33 -20.86
C MET A 175 5.86 0.10 -20.97
N ALA A 176 5.89 -0.76 -19.95
CA ALA A 176 6.68 -1.98 -19.98
C ALA A 176 6.14 -3.00 -20.99
N LEU A 177 4.81 -3.18 -21.04
CA LEU A 177 4.17 -4.05 -22.03
C LEU A 177 4.39 -3.51 -23.45
N TYR A 178 4.35 -2.19 -23.64
CA TYR A 178 4.69 -1.57 -24.93
C TYR A 178 6.14 -1.80 -25.32
N ALA A 179 7.09 -1.63 -24.39
CA ALA A 179 8.51 -1.83 -24.67
C ALA A 179 8.87 -3.27 -25.01
N SER A 180 8.14 -4.24 -24.43
CA SER A 180 8.32 -5.68 -24.65
C SER A 180 7.46 -6.26 -25.78
N ASN A 181 6.61 -5.44 -26.43
CA ASN A 181 5.60 -5.90 -27.39
C ASN A 181 4.67 -6.99 -26.84
N HIS A 182 4.35 -6.95 -25.55
CA HIS A 182 3.55 -7.98 -24.90
C HIS A 182 2.05 -7.88 -25.28
N PRO A 183 1.37 -9.00 -25.60
CA PRO A 183 -0.02 -9.00 -26.09
C PRO A 183 -1.04 -8.40 -25.11
N MET A 184 -0.81 -8.51 -23.79
CA MET A 184 -1.68 -7.92 -22.77
C MET A 184 -1.88 -6.40 -22.96
N LEU A 185 -0.95 -5.71 -23.63
CA LEU A 185 -1.14 -4.29 -23.95
C LEU A 185 -2.44 -4.07 -24.74
N LEU A 186 -2.80 -4.98 -25.66
CA LEU A 186 -4.02 -4.85 -26.45
C LEU A 186 -5.28 -4.84 -25.57
N THR A 187 -5.26 -5.59 -24.48
CA THR A 187 -6.36 -5.67 -23.52
C THR A 187 -6.49 -4.39 -22.69
N ILE A 188 -5.37 -3.81 -22.24
CA ILE A 188 -5.39 -2.68 -21.30
C ILE A 188 -5.17 -1.31 -21.97
N ARG A 189 -4.93 -1.24 -23.28
CA ARG A 189 -4.44 -0.02 -23.96
C ARG A 189 -5.32 1.20 -23.76
N GLU A 190 -6.65 1.05 -23.80
CA GLU A 190 -7.57 2.17 -23.70
C GLU A 190 -7.46 2.83 -22.31
N GLU A 191 -7.49 1.99 -21.27
CA GLU A 191 -7.32 2.44 -19.88
C GLU A 191 -5.90 2.97 -19.65
N PHE A 192 -4.88 2.33 -20.19
CA PHE A 192 -3.50 2.82 -20.13
C PHE A 192 -3.36 4.22 -20.73
N TYR A 193 -3.89 4.47 -21.93
CA TYR A 193 -3.84 5.80 -22.56
C TYR A 193 -4.61 6.85 -21.76
N HIS A 194 -5.79 6.49 -21.27
CA HIS A 194 -6.59 7.34 -20.42
C HIS A 194 -5.86 7.71 -19.11
N ARG A 195 -5.20 6.73 -18.48
CA ARG A 195 -4.45 6.90 -17.23
C ARG A 195 -3.17 7.70 -17.40
N ILE A 196 -2.53 7.70 -18.59
CA ILE A 196 -1.48 8.68 -18.90
C ILE A 196 -2.06 10.10 -18.82
N ALA A 197 -3.20 10.35 -19.46
CA ALA A 197 -3.80 11.67 -19.50
C ALA A 197 -4.21 12.16 -18.09
N LEU A 198 -4.82 11.30 -17.28
CA LEU A 198 -5.17 11.61 -15.89
C LEU A 198 -3.93 11.83 -15.02
N GLY A 199 -2.91 10.97 -15.15
CA GLY A 199 -1.66 11.11 -14.41
C GLY A 199 -0.87 12.37 -14.76
N LEU A 200 -0.96 12.87 -16.00
CA LEU A 200 -0.40 14.16 -16.38
C LEU A 200 -1.16 15.34 -15.74
N ARG A 201 -2.49 15.24 -15.62
CA ARG A 201 -3.31 16.28 -14.99
C ARG A 201 -3.05 16.37 -13.49
N ALA A 202 -3.00 15.23 -12.80
CA ALA A 202 -2.82 15.16 -11.36
C ALA A 202 -1.40 15.56 -10.93
N SER A 203 -1.26 16.61 -10.10
CA SER A 203 0.04 17.12 -9.65
C SER A 203 0.91 16.07 -8.96
N GLN A 204 0.28 15.20 -8.16
CA GLN A 204 0.95 14.16 -7.37
C GLN A 204 1.61 13.05 -8.23
N SER A 205 1.08 12.76 -9.42
CA SER A 205 1.64 11.75 -10.34
C SER A 205 2.37 12.33 -11.55
N ARG A 206 2.11 13.59 -11.92
CA ARG A 206 2.64 14.23 -13.15
C ARG A 206 4.15 14.05 -13.31
N LYS A 207 4.94 14.38 -12.29
CA LYS A 207 6.41 14.29 -12.35
C LYS A 207 6.87 12.85 -12.63
N LYS A 208 6.26 11.88 -11.94
CA LYS A 208 6.56 10.45 -12.08
C LYS A 208 6.13 9.93 -13.46
N VAL A 209 4.96 10.33 -13.98
CA VAL A 209 4.49 9.99 -15.33
C VAL A 209 5.43 10.54 -16.41
N LEU A 210 5.83 11.81 -16.31
CA LEU A 210 6.81 12.40 -17.23
C LEU A 210 8.17 11.69 -17.16
N GLY A 211 8.59 11.29 -15.95
CA GLY A 211 9.77 10.46 -15.73
C GLY A 211 9.69 9.13 -16.49
N LEU A 212 8.57 8.41 -16.39
CA LEU A 212 8.34 7.16 -17.11
C LEU A 212 8.34 7.36 -18.63
N ILE A 213 7.66 8.39 -19.15
CA ILE A 213 7.67 8.70 -20.59
C ILE A 213 9.10 8.93 -21.10
N LYS A 214 9.93 9.63 -20.31
CA LYS A 214 11.35 9.86 -20.62
C LYS A 214 12.15 8.57 -20.55
N GLN A 215 12.00 7.78 -19.48
CA GLN A 215 12.70 6.52 -19.26
C GLN A 215 12.51 5.56 -20.44
N TYR A 216 11.27 5.42 -20.92
CA TYR A 216 10.92 4.56 -22.04
C TYR A 216 11.13 5.21 -23.42
N LYS A 217 11.68 6.44 -23.49
CA LYS A 217 11.87 7.22 -24.72
C LYS A 217 10.58 7.31 -25.57
N ALA A 218 9.42 7.34 -24.91
CA ALA A 218 8.11 7.14 -25.54
C ALA A 218 7.41 8.46 -25.94
N GLY A 219 8.03 9.63 -25.77
CA GLY A 219 7.37 10.95 -25.93
C GLY A 219 6.57 11.11 -27.23
N LYS A 220 7.16 10.81 -28.39
CA LYS A 220 6.46 10.89 -29.69
C LYS A 220 5.26 9.95 -29.78
N ARG A 221 5.37 8.74 -29.20
CA ARG A 221 4.29 7.74 -29.21
C ARG A 221 3.16 8.15 -28.28
N VAL A 222 3.49 8.62 -27.08
CA VAL A 222 2.53 9.13 -26.10
C VAL A 222 1.74 10.30 -26.66
N CYS A 223 2.38 11.22 -27.37
CA CYS A 223 1.70 12.30 -28.09
C CYS A 223 0.64 11.79 -29.08
N ARG A 224 0.90 10.65 -29.74
CA ARG A 224 -0.08 10.02 -30.63
C ARG A 224 -1.24 9.39 -29.86
N TRP A 225 -0.96 8.76 -28.72
CA TRP A 225 -1.98 8.18 -27.84
C TRP A 225 -2.89 9.26 -27.24
N LEU A 226 -2.33 10.43 -26.91
CA LEU A 226 -3.07 11.57 -26.36
C LEU A 226 -3.74 12.45 -27.43
N ARG A 227 -3.83 12.02 -28.69
CA ARG A 227 -4.31 12.87 -29.80
C ARG A 227 -5.74 13.40 -29.60
N ASN A 228 -6.57 12.66 -28.88
CA ASN A 228 -7.96 13.01 -28.59
C ASN A 228 -8.12 13.82 -27.29
N GLU A 229 -7.07 13.93 -26.48
CA GLU A 229 -7.09 14.71 -25.25
C GLU A 229 -6.96 16.22 -25.53
N PRO A 230 -7.37 17.11 -24.61
CA PRO A 230 -7.19 18.54 -24.75
C PRO A 230 -5.73 18.93 -25.00
N LEU A 231 -5.51 19.99 -25.81
CA LEU A 231 -4.16 20.50 -26.10
C LEU A 231 -3.37 20.87 -24.84
N SER A 232 -4.05 21.26 -23.76
CA SER A 232 -3.42 21.55 -22.46
C SER A 232 -2.68 20.34 -21.89
N VAL A 233 -3.22 19.13 -22.06
CA VAL A 233 -2.62 17.88 -21.60
C VAL A 233 -1.51 17.43 -22.55
N GLN A 234 -1.75 17.52 -23.86
CA GLN A 234 -0.74 17.17 -24.87
C GLN A 234 0.55 17.98 -24.71
N ARG A 235 0.43 19.29 -24.44
CA ARG A 235 1.57 20.20 -24.23
C ARG A 235 2.38 19.90 -22.95
N MET A 236 1.84 19.10 -22.01
CA MET A 236 2.61 18.67 -20.84
C MET A 236 3.70 17.67 -21.21
N VAL A 237 3.56 16.94 -22.33
CA VAL A 237 4.58 16.03 -22.83
C VAL A 237 5.63 16.83 -23.62
N PRO A 238 6.93 16.73 -23.27
CA PRO A 238 7.98 17.45 -23.99
C PRO A 238 7.99 17.10 -25.49
N ASN A 239 8.18 18.12 -26.34
CA ASN A 239 8.27 17.98 -27.81
C ASN A 239 7.03 17.39 -28.47
N CYS A 240 5.85 17.55 -27.87
CA CYS A 240 4.59 17.16 -28.49
C CYS A 240 4.22 18.14 -29.61
N PRO A 241 4.15 17.71 -30.88
CA PRO A 241 3.86 18.62 -31.98
C PRO A 241 2.43 19.17 -31.82
N PRO A 242 2.21 20.48 -32.05
CA PRO A 242 0.87 21.04 -32.02
C PRO A 242 0.01 20.37 -33.09
N ARG A 243 -1.23 20.03 -32.74
CA ARG A 243 -2.21 19.47 -33.68
C ARG A 243 -2.30 20.38 -34.90
N LYS A 244 -1.94 19.88 -36.09
CA LYS A 244 -2.37 20.53 -37.35
C LYS A 244 -3.90 20.55 -37.32
N ALA A 245 -4.50 21.74 -37.27
CA ALA A 245 -5.94 21.88 -37.42
C ALA A 245 -6.32 21.12 -38.69
N LYS A 246 -7.30 20.21 -38.60
CA LYS A 246 -7.93 19.67 -39.80
C LYS A 246 -8.59 20.89 -40.47
N ARG A 247 -8.01 21.36 -41.57
CA ARG A 247 -8.74 22.18 -42.55
C ARG A 247 -9.81 21.29 -43.18
#